data_AF-A0A091J1X0-F1
#
_entry.id   AF-A0A091J1X0-F1
#
_cell.length_a   1.000
_cell.length_b   1.000
_cell.length_c   1.000
_cell.angle_alpha   90.00
_cell.angle_beta   90.00
_cell.angle_gamma   90.00
#
_symmetry.space_group_name_H-M   'P 1'
#
loop_
_entity.id
_entity.type
_entity.pdbx_description
1 polymer ?
#
loop_
_entity_poly.entity_id
_entity_poly.type
_entity_poly.pdbx_seq_one_letter_code
_entity_poly.pdbx_strand_id
1 'polypeptide(L)'
;MLAARTGTMGNKNAEEALKLRKQSVLSLGSRERARKSSSESGKERGARSVPALQPSARRLALLRELEMNWYLRGCELSREFTIASTTRTPNRNLGKSGLRVSCLGLGTWVTFGGQISDEVAEQLMTIAYESGVNLFDTAEVYAAGKAEVILGNILKKKGWRRSSLVITTKLYWGGKAETERGLSRKHIIEGLKASLQRLQLEYVDVVFANRPDNNTPME
;
A
#
# COMPACT_ATOMS: atom_id res chain seq x y z
N MET A 1 -12.77 -42.13 -10.03
CA MET A 1 -12.58 -42.48 -11.45
C MET A 1 -13.54 -41.62 -12.28
N LEU A 2 -13.03 -40.55 -12.91
CA LEU A 2 -13.49 -40.07 -14.22
C LEU A 2 -12.46 -39.04 -14.70
N ALA A 3 -11.78 -39.36 -15.80
CA ALA A 3 -10.90 -38.46 -16.51
C ALA A 3 -11.64 -37.92 -17.74
N ALA A 4 -11.46 -36.65 -18.07
CA ALA A 4 -11.79 -36.10 -19.39
C ALA A 4 -10.63 -35.23 -19.89
N ARG A 5 -10.25 -35.47 -21.14
CA ARG A 5 -9.06 -35.00 -21.86
C ARG A 5 -9.30 -33.66 -22.59
N THR A 6 -8.21 -32.88 -22.66
CA THR A 6 -7.70 -32.02 -23.76
C THR A 6 -8.49 -30.81 -24.28
N GLY A 7 -7.78 -29.67 -24.34
CA GLY A 7 -8.11 -28.52 -25.18
C GLY A 7 -7.03 -27.43 -25.14
N THR A 8 -5.96 -27.58 -25.92
CA THR A 8 -4.95 -26.54 -26.18
C THR A 8 -5.53 -25.44 -27.07
N MET A 9 -5.73 -24.24 -26.55
CA MET A 9 -6.03 -23.02 -27.31
C MET A 9 -5.35 -21.81 -26.64
N GLY A 10 -4.55 -21.05 -27.41
CA GLY A 10 -4.36 -19.62 -27.13
C GLY A 10 -2.99 -19.08 -26.73
N ASN A 11 -1.86 -19.77 -26.97
CA ASN A 11 -0.52 -19.23 -26.63
C ASN A 11 0.00 -18.12 -27.59
N LYS A 12 -0.79 -17.72 -28.61
CA LYS A 12 -0.36 -16.72 -29.61
C LYS A 12 -0.52 -15.27 -29.14
N ASN A 13 -1.51 -14.98 -28.29
CA ASN A 13 -1.79 -13.61 -27.84
C ASN A 13 -0.84 -13.10 -26.75
N ALA A 14 -0.29 -14.00 -25.93
CA ALA A 14 0.63 -13.65 -24.84
C ALA A 14 2.03 -13.26 -25.35
N GLU A 15 2.55 -13.95 -26.37
CA GLU A 15 3.83 -13.61 -27.00
C GLU A 15 3.75 -12.28 -27.78
N GLU A 16 2.61 -12.00 -28.40
CA GLU A 16 2.40 -10.77 -29.17
C GLU A 16 2.30 -9.54 -28.26
N ALA A 17 1.64 -9.68 -27.10
CA ALA A 17 1.61 -8.67 -26.05
C ALA A 17 3.00 -8.39 -25.44
N LEU A 18 3.84 -9.43 -25.30
CA LEU A 18 5.21 -9.30 -24.79
C LEU A 18 6.15 -8.61 -25.81
N LYS A 19 5.96 -8.86 -27.12
CA LYS A 19 6.69 -8.20 -28.21
C LYS A 19 6.39 -6.70 -28.28
N LEU A 20 5.12 -6.32 -28.17
CA LEU A 20 4.69 -4.92 -28.15
C LEU A 20 5.25 -4.15 -26.94
N ARG A 21 5.34 -4.82 -25.78
CA ARG A 21 5.91 -4.22 -24.56
C ARG A 21 7.42 -4.00 -24.65
N LYS A 22 8.17 -4.86 -25.34
CA LYS A 22 9.62 -4.69 -25.54
C LYS A 22 9.97 -3.59 -26.54
N GLN A 23 9.15 -3.37 -27.58
CA GLN A 23 9.35 -2.26 -28.54
C GLN A 23 9.12 -0.87 -27.92
N SER A 24 8.22 -0.75 -26.93
CA SER A 24 7.95 0.51 -26.23
C SER A 24 9.10 0.99 -25.34
N VAL A 25 9.91 0.08 -24.78
CA VAL A 25 10.98 0.43 -23.83
C VAL A 25 12.24 0.88 -24.56
N LEU A 26 12.48 0.38 -25.78
CA LEU A 26 13.68 0.70 -26.56
C LEU A 26 13.63 2.07 -27.27
N SER A 27 12.46 2.69 -27.44
CA SER A 27 12.32 3.97 -28.14
C SER A 27 12.52 5.22 -27.26
N LEU A 28 12.63 5.04 -25.94
CA LEU A 28 12.73 6.13 -24.95
C LEU A 28 14.17 6.55 -24.60
N GLY A 29 15.17 5.85 -25.13
CA GLY A 29 16.56 6.03 -24.74
C GLY A 29 17.46 6.44 -25.89
N SER A 30 17.28 7.64 -26.48
CA SER A 30 18.34 8.31 -27.25
C SER A 30 17.94 9.73 -27.68
N ARG A 31 18.84 10.67 -27.34
CA ARG A 31 18.97 12.07 -27.83
C ARG A 31 18.33 13.16 -26.97
N GLU A 32 19.16 13.82 -26.16
CA GLU A 32 19.58 15.21 -26.46
C GLU A 32 20.79 15.64 -25.60
N ARG A 33 21.87 16.04 -26.29
CA ARG A 33 23.00 16.83 -25.76
C ARG A 33 22.99 18.19 -26.47
N ALA A 34 23.29 19.25 -25.72
CA ALA A 34 23.65 20.62 -26.13
C ALA A 34 22.49 21.48 -26.72
N ARG A 35 22.29 22.76 -26.38
CA ARG A 35 23.24 23.89 -26.21
C ARG A 35 22.71 24.98 -25.25
N LYS A 36 23.64 25.75 -24.66
CA LYS A 36 23.45 27.00 -23.89
C LYS A 36 23.65 28.24 -24.80
N SER A 37 22.86 29.30 -24.59
CA SER A 37 23.15 30.74 -24.85
C SER A 37 21.94 31.57 -24.36
N SER A 38 21.99 32.30 -23.23
CA SER A 38 22.47 33.69 -22.98
C SER A 38 21.37 34.78 -23.06
N SER A 39 21.29 35.60 -21.99
CA SER A 39 20.71 36.97 -21.81
C SER A 39 19.21 37.17 -22.11
N GLU A 40 18.40 37.97 -21.41
CA GLU A 40 18.62 39.14 -20.55
C GLU A 40 17.34 39.47 -19.73
N SER A 41 17.50 40.39 -18.78
CA SER A 41 16.61 40.93 -17.73
C SER A 41 15.24 41.52 -18.10
N GLY A 42 14.31 41.53 -17.13
CA GLY A 42 13.13 42.43 -17.12
C GLY A 42 12.01 42.04 -16.13
N LYS A 43 11.72 42.90 -15.15
CA LYS A 43 10.75 42.74 -14.03
C LYS A 43 9.28 42.63 -14.50
N GLU A 44 8.44 41.83 -13.80
CA GLU A 44 7.34 42.31 -12.94
C GLU A 44 6.45 41.18 -12.33
N ARG A 45 5.96 41.49 -11.12
CA ARG A 45 4.98 40.85 -10.20
C ARG A 45 4.25 39.57 -10.67
N GLY A 46 4.54 38.43 -10.02
CA GLY A 46 3.90 37.14 -10.29
C GLY A 46 2.87 36.71 -9.24
N ALA A 47 1.62 36.51 -9.68
CA ALA A 47 0.68 35.60 -9.03
C ALA A 47 1.33 34.21 -8.89
N ARG A 48 1.14 33.52 -7.74
CA ARG A 48 1.68 32.17 -7.55
C ARG A 48 1.08 31.23 -8.60
N SER A 49 1.86 30.92 -9.64
CA SER A 49 1.50 29.94 -10.65
C SER A 49 1.59 28.54 -10.05
N VAL A 50 0.52 27.77 -10.26
CA VAL A 50 0.54 26.32 -10.03
C VAL A 50 1.59 25.75 -11.00
N PRO A 51 2.57 24.95 -10.55
CA PRO A 51 3.59 24.43 -11.45
C PRO A 51 2.92 23.61 -12.56
N ALA A 52 3.14 24.00 -13.82
CA ALA A 52 2.69 23.21 -14.96
C ALA A 52 3.37 21.84 -14.91
N LEU A 53 2.58 20.78 -14.72
CA LEU A 53 3.09 19.41 -14.80
C LEU A 53 3.70 19.20 -16.19
N GLN A 54 4.94 18.69 -16.23
CA GLN A 54 5.66 18.35 -17.46
C GLN A 54 4.76 17.52 -18.40
N PRO A 55 4.74 17.78 -19.73
CA PRO A 55 3.85 17.10 -20.69
C PRO A 55 3.90 15.57 -20.63
N SER A 56 5.03 15.01 -20.23
CA SER A 56 5.23 13.57 -20.02
C SER A 56 4.39 12.99 -18.88
N ALA A 57 4.28 13.70 -17.74
CA ALA A 57 3.50 13.26 -16.59
C ALA A 57 1.99 13.29 -16.88
N ARG A 58 1.52 14.31 -17.61
CA ARG A 58 0.12 14.43 -18.04
C ARG A 58 -0.27 13.30 -18.99
N ARG A 59 0.62 12.94 -19.93
CA ARG A 59 0.42 11.82 -20.84
C ARG A 59 0.36 10.48 -20.10
N LEU A 60 1.22 10.28 -19.10
CA LEU A 60 1.24 9.07 -18.29
C LEU A 60 -0.02 8.90 -17.44
N ALA A 61 -0.52 10.01 -16.85
CA ALA A 61 -1.77 10.02 -16.11
C ALA A 61 -2.95 9.65 -17.01
N LEU A 62 -3.01 10.20 -18.22
CA LEU A 62 -4.07 9.92 -19.19
C LEU A 62 -4.03 8.46 -19.68
N LEU A 63 -2.85 7.89 -19.87
CA LEU A 63 -2.68 6.47 -20.19
C LEU A 63 -3.19 5.56 -19.06
N ARG A 64 -2.84 5.87 -17.81
CA ARG A 64 -3.35 5.14 -16.63
C ARG A 64 -4.87 5.28 -16.52
N GLU A 65 -5.43 6.45 -16.81
CA GLU A 65 -6.88 6.64 -16.84
C GLU A 65 -7.56 5.77 -17.90
N LEU A 66 -6.99 5.68 -19.10
CA LEU A 66 -7.52 4.85 -20.17
C LEU A 66 -7.43 3.35 -19.82
N GLU A 67 -6.32 2.92 -19.22
CA GLU A 67 -6.09 1.55 -18.77
C GLU A 67 -7.08 1.15 -17.67
N MET A 68 -7.28 2.03 -16.67
CA MET A 68 -8.27 1.85 -15.61
C MET A 68 -9.70 1.79 -16.18
N ASN A 69 -10.06 2.72 -17.08
CA ASN A 69 -11.38 2.76 -17.71
C ASN A 69 -11.65 1.53 -18.58
N TRP A 70 -10.61 0.99 -19.22
CA TRP A 70 -10.72 -0.26 -19.97
C TRP A 70 -10.98 -1.44 -19.03
N TYR A 71 -10.21 -1.55 -17.94
CA TYR A 71 -10.38 -2.61 -16.94
C TYR A 71 -11.76 -2.60 -16.29
N LEU A 72 -12.22 -1.43 -15.85
CA LEU A 72 -13.51 -1.27 -15.17
C LEU A 72 -14.69 -1.65 -16.08
N ARG A 73 -14.65 -1.27 -17.36
CA ARG A 73 -15.66 -1.69 -18.34
C ARG A 73 -15.69 -3.20 -18.55
N GLY A 74 -14.53 -3.86 -18.51
CA GLY A 74 -14.44 -5.33 -18.57
C GLY A 74 -15.09 -6.03 -17.37
N CYS A 75 -15.27 -5.32 -16.25
CA CYS A 75 -15.91 -5.82 -15.04
C CYS A 75 -17.35 -5.31 -14.83
N GLU A 76 -17.97 -4.70 -15.85
CA GLU A 76 -19.29 -4.05 -15.76
C GLU A 76 -19.36 -2.94 -14.69
N LEU A 77 -18.22 -2.33 -14.35
CA LEU A 77 -18.12 -1.24 -13.38
C LEU A 77 -17.90 0.09 -14.10
N SER A 78 -18.60 1.14 -13.66
CA SER A 78 -18.32 2.51 -14.10
C SER A 78 -17.26 3.15 -13.21
N ARG A 79 -16.47 4.05 -13.79
CA ARG A 79 -15.52 4.86 -13.05
C ARG A 79 -16.22 5.78 -12.05
N GLU A 80 -17.40 6.33 -12.38
CA GLU A 80 -18.21 7.10 -11.43
C GLU A 80 -18.67 6.25 -10.23
N PHE A 81 -18.97 4.95 -10.44
CA PHE A 81 -19.29 4.00 -9.36
C PHE A 81 -18.07 3.58 -8.54
N THR A 82 -16.89 3.53 -9.15
CA THR A 82 -15.63 3.08 -8.50
C THR A 82 -14.89 4.22 -7.80
N ILE A 83 -14.98 5.43 -8.35
CA ILE A 83 -14.46 6.69 -7.82
C ILE A 83 -15.64 7.54 -7.35
N ALA A 84 -16.58 6.94 -6.62
CA ALA A 84 -17.65 7.75 -6.08
C ALA A 84 -17.04 8.66 -5.01
N SER A 85 -17.14 9.97 -5.26
CA SER A 85 -16.90 11.05 -4.27
C SER A 85 -17.78 10.93 -3.01
N THR A 86 -18.69 9.94 -2.98
CA THR A 86 -19.74 9.74 -1.98
C THR A 86 -19.73 8.34 -1.35
N THR A 87 -19.10 7.32 -1.95
CA THR A 87 -19.04 5.97 -1.35
C THR A 87 -17.87 5.90 -0.37
N ARG A 88 -18.06 6.49 0.81
CA ARG A 88 -17.23 6.13 1.97
C ARG A 88 -17.27 4.62 2.13
N THR A 89 -16.10 4.03 2.33
CA THR A 89 -15.99 2.59 2.60
C THR A 89 -16.96 2.21 3.73
N PRO A 90 -17.93 1.30 3.50
CA PRO A 90 -18.94 0.99 4.50
C PRO A 90 -18.29 0.35 5.73
N ASN A 91 -18.70 0.80 6.92
CA ASN A 91 -18.18 0.31 8.20
C ASN A 91 -19.07 -0.78 8.78
N ARG A 92 -18.47 -1.84 9.30
CA ARG A 92 -19.15 -2.94 10.01
C ARG A 92 -18.44 -3.24 11.34
N ASN A 93 -19.13 -3.93 12.24
CA ASN A 93 -18.51 -4.42 13.46
C ASN A 93 -17.47 -5.52 13.15
N LEU A 94 -16.35 -5.52 13.87
CA LEU A 94 -15.38 -6.60 13.84
C LEU A 94 -15.89 -7.77 14.70
N GLY A 95 -16.53 -8.74 14.05
CA GLY A 95 -17.22 -9.83 14.74
C GLY A 95 -18.40 -9.30 15.57
N LYS A 96 -18.54 -9.82 16.80
CA LYS A 96 -19.58 -9.37 17.75
C LYS A 96 -19.12 -8.19 18.63
N SER A 97 -17.90 -7.68 18.43
CA SER A 97 -17.37 -6.57 19.21
C SER A 97 -18.02 -5.23 18.83
N GLY A 98 -17.85 -4.20 19.66
CA GLY A 98 -18.25 -2.83 19.36
C GLY A 98 -17.32 -2.08 18.39
N LEU A 99 -16.16 -2.66 18.04
CA LEU A 99 -15.17 -2.01 17.19
C LEU A 99 -15.67 -1.96 15.74
N ARG A 100 -15.82 -0.75 15.19
CA ARG A 100 -16.24 -0.54 13.80
C ARG A 100 -15.05 -0.37 12.87
N VAL A 101 -14.97 -1.24 11.87
CA VAL A 101 -13.91 -1.24 10.84
C VAL A 101 -14.50 -1.05 9.46
N SER A 102 -13.73 -0.42 8.58
CA SER A 102 -14.02 -0.33 7.16
C SER A 102 -14.06 -1.74 6.55
N CYS A 103 -14.95 -1.95 5.57
CA CYS A 103 -15.09 -3.26 4.92
C CYS A 103 -13.82 -3.71 4.18
N LEU A 104 -12.94 -2.76 3.85
CA LEU A 104 -11.59 -2.95 3.32
C LEU A 104 -10.58 -2.43 4.34
N GLY A 105 -9.44 -3.10 4.43
CA GLY A 105 -8.28 -2.65 5.21
C GLY A 105 -7.03 -2.63 4.32
N LEU A 106 -6.03 -1.84 4.72
CA LEU A 106 -4.74 -1.80 4.04
C LEU A 106 -3.70 -2.57 4.87
N GLY A 107 -3.21 -3.68 4.33
CA GLY A 107 -2.12 -4.46 4.91
C GLY A 107 -0.75 -4.00 4.40
N THR A 108 0.28 -4.13 5.23
CA THR A 108 1.65 -3.72 4.92
C THR A 108 2.58 -4.86 4.49
N TRP A 109 2.07 -6.09 4.37
CA TRP A 109 2.86 -7.27 4.01
C TRP A 109 3.51 -7.11 2.62
N VAL A 110 4.79 -7.51 2.51
CA VAL A 110 5.67 -7.43 1.31
C VAL A 110 6.01 -6.00 0.85
N THR A 111 5.07 -5.08 0.98
CA THR A 111 5.14 -3.73 0.41
C THR A 111 5.99 -2.81 1.29
N PHE A 112 5.55 -2.51 2.51
CA PHE A 112 6.17 -1.48 3.34
C PHE A 112 7.54 -1.96 3.85
N GLY A 113 8.59 -1.17 3.62
CA GLY A 113 9.96 -1.50 4.04
C GLY A 113 10.61 -2.59 3.19
N GLY A 114 10.00 -2.95 2.06
CA GLY A 114 10.45 -3.98 1.13
C GLY A 114 10.27 -3.53 -0.32
N GLN A 115 9.16 -3.94 -0.94
CA GLN A 115 8.96 -3.82 -2.39
C GLN A 115 8.74 -2.38 -2.89
N ILE A 116 8.17 -1.50 -2.06
CA ILE A 116 7.86 -0.11 -2.44
C ILE A 116 8.64 0.89 -1.60
N SER A 117 8.83 2.10 -2.13
CA SER A 117 9.44 3.19 -1.38
C SER A 117 8.49 3.77 -0.33
N ASP A 118 9.06 4.44 0.67
CA ASP A 118 8.32 5.07 1.77
C ASP A 118 7.35 6.15 1.26
N GLU A 119 7.69 6.84 0.18
CA GLU A 119 6.81 7.84 -0.46
C GLU A 119 5.59 7.19 -1.10
N VAL A 120 5.76 6.03 -1.73
CA VAL A 120 4.64 5.27 -2.30
C VAL A 120 3.78 4.69 -1.18
N ALA A 121 4.39 4.21 -0.10
CA ALA A 121 3.67 3.73 1.08
C ALA A 121 2.81 4.86 1.70
N GLU A 122 3.36 6.07 1.83
CA GLU A 122 2.61 7.25 2.27
C GLU A 122 1.43 7.56 1.34
N GLN A 123 1.66 7.55 0.02
CA GLN A 123 0.60 7.82 -0.96
C GLN A 123 -0.53 6.80 -0.87
N LEU A 124 -0.21 5.50 -0.79
CA LEU A 124 -1.21 4.44 -0.65
C LEU A 124 -2.02 4.59 0.64
N MET A 125 -1.34 4.87 1.75
CA MET A 125 -2.02 5.08 3.04
C MET A 125 -2.92 6.32 3.02
N THR A 126 -2.47 7.41 2.36
CA THR A 126 -3.25 8.64 2.19
C THR A 126 -4.53 8.38 1.41
N ILE A 127 -4.41 7.72 0.25
CA ILE A 127 -5.55 7.38 -0.60
C ILE A 127 -6.54 6.48 0.15
N ALA A 128 -6.04 5.48 0.88
CA ALA A 128 -6.88 4.58 1.66
C ALA A 128 -7.66 5.37 2.73
N TYR A 129 -6.97 6.20 3.53
CA TYR A 129 -7.57 6.98 4.60
C TYR A 129 -8.62 7.97 4.06
N GLU A 130 -8.30 8.70 3.00
CA GLU A 130 -9.22 9.66 2.36
C GLU A 130 -10.45 8.96 1.73
N SER A 131 -10.29 7.70 1.30
CA SER A 131 -11.40 6.85 0.82
C SER A 131 -12.26 6.24 1.95
N GLY A 132 -11.96 6.57 3.20
CA GLY A 132 -12.69 6.10 4.38
C GLY A 132 -12.22 4.75 4.93
N VAL A 133 -11.07 4.23 4.49
CA VAL A 133 -10.44 3.08 5.15
C VAL A 133 -9.90 3.52 6.51
N ASN A 134 -10.32 2.83 7.57
CA ASN A 134 -9.80 3.09 8.91
C ASN A 134 -8.90 1.95 9.42
N LEU A 135 -8.94 0.77 8.81
CA LEU A 135 -8.19 -0.41 9.23
C LEU A 135 -6.83 -0.51 8.52
N PHE A 136 -5.74 -0.44 9.30
CA PHE A 136 -4.36 -0.59 8.83
C PHE A 136 -3.66 -1.70 9.61
N ASP A 137 -3.11 -2.66 8.86
CA ASP A 137 -2.63 -3.92 9.42
C ASP A 137 -1.15 -4.17 9.14
N THR A 138 -0.41 -4.60 10.16
CA THR A 138 1.03 -4.86 10.11
C THR A 138 1.44 -6.06 10.96
N ALA A 139 2.74 -6.35 11.08
CA ALA A 139 3.29 -7.37 11.97
C ALA A 139 4.75 -7.04 12.33
N GLU A 140 5.20 -7.52 13.48
CA GLU A 140 6.61 -7.35 13.90
C GLU A 140 7.61 -7.97 12.90
N VAL A 141 7.19 -9.04 12.21
CA VAL A 141 8.04 -9.77 11.26
C VAL A 141 8.15 -9.10 9.89
N TYR A 142 7.20 -8.22 9.54
CA TYR A 142 7.15 -7.63 8.20
C TYR A 142 8.35 -6.72 7.97
N ALA A 143 9.19 -7.11 7.00
CA ALA A 143 10.48 -6.49 6.73
C ALA A 143 11.35 -6.32 7.99
N ALA A 144 11.31 -7.30 8.91
CA ALA A 144 11.99 -7.27 10.21
C ALA A 144 11.70 -5.99 11.01
N GLY A 145 10.41 -5.63 11.11
CA GLY A 145 9.92 -4.46 11.85
C GLY A 145 9.95 -3.14 11.07
N LYS A 146 10.58 -3.08 9.88
CA LYS A 146 10.62 -1.85 9.08
C LYS A 146 9.24 -1.39 8.63
N ALA A 147 8.33 -2.31 8.35
CA ALA A 147 6.95 -1.98 7.98
C ALA A 147 6.25 -1.17 9.08
N GLU A 148 6.46 -1.52 10.36
CA GLU A 148 5.93 -0.80 11.51
C GLU A 148 6.56 0.60 11.67
N VAL A 149 7.87 0.71 11.43
CA VAL A 149 8.55 2.02 11.45
C VAL A 149 7.98 2.97 10.40
N ILE A 150 7.81 2.48 9.17
CA ILE A 150 7.26 3.29 8.07
C ILE A 150 5.81 3.68 8.36
N LEU A 151 4.99 2.73 8.82
CA LEU A 151 3.61 3.00 9.21
C LEU A 151 3.53 4.07 10.30
N GLY A 152 4.35 3.96 11.35
CA GLY A 152 4.45 4.94 12.44
C GLY A 152 4.89 6.32 11.97
N ASN A 153 5.89 6.37 11.08
CA ASN A 153 6.36 7.63 10.48
C ASN A 153 5.27 8.33 9.67
N ILE A 154 4.51 7.58 8.87
CA ILE A 154 3.40 8.14 8.09
C ILE A 154 2.32 8.67 9.02
N LEU A 155 1.91 7.91 10.03
CA LEU A 155 0.90 8.33 11.02
C LEU A 155 1.30 9.64 11.71
N LYS A 156 2.54 9.72 12.18
CA LYS A 156 3.09 10.92 12.83
C LYS A 156 3.15 12.10 11.86
N LYS A 157 3.60 11.87 10.62
CA LYS A 157 3.71 12.91 9.58
C LYS A 157 2.35 13.48 9.18
N LYS A 158 1.34 12.62 9.03
CA LYS A 158 -0.01 13.03 8.63
C LYS A 158 -0.80 13.69 9.76
N GLY A 159 -0.48 13.37 11.01
CA GLY A 159 -1.16 13.94 12.17
C GLY A 159 -2.66 13.60 12.22
N TRP A 160 -3.05 12.47 11.61
CA TRP A 160 -4.43 11.99 11.71
C TRP A 160 -4.76 11.67 13.16
N ARG A 161 -6.01 11.90 13.56
CA ARG A 161 -6.45 11.59 14.92
C ARG A 161 -6.31 10.09 15.16
N ARG A 162 -5.60 9.71 16.23
CA ARG A 162 -5.44 8.29 16.59
C ARG A 162 -6.78 7.57 16.77
N SER A 163 -7.81 8.29 17.23
CA SER A 163 -9.18 7.78 17.44
C SER A 163 -9.98 7.52 16.16
N SER A 164 -9.54 8.03 14.99
CA SER A 164 -10.18 7.72 13.70
C SER A 164 -9.56 6.54 12.98
N LEU A 165 -8.56 5.88 13.58
CA LEU A 165 -7.79 4.79 12.99
C LEU A 165 -7.98 3.52 13.81
N VAL A 166 -7.93 2.38 13.12
CA VAL A 166 -7.85 1.05 13.69
C VAL A 166 -6.54 0.43 13.20
N ILE A 167 -5.56 0.37 14.10
CA ILE A 167 -4.23 -0.18 13.85
C ILE A 167 -4.14 -1.58 14.45
N THR A 168 -3.76 -2.55 13.63
CA THR A 168 -3.57 -3.94 14.07
C THR A 168 -2.14 -4.40 13.84
N THR A 169 -1.57 -5.12 14.79
CA THR A 169 -0.26 -5.79 14.61
C THR A 169 -0.34 -7.25 15.03
N LYS A 170 0.58 -8.06 14.53
CA LYS A 170 0.66 -9.49 14.79
C LYS A 170 2.01 -9.85 15.42
N LEU A 171 1.96 -10.73 16.41
CA LEU A 171 3.13 -11.21 17.14
C LEU A 171 3.32 -12.71 16.92
N TYR A 172 4.55 -13.12 16.64
CA TYR A 172 5.07 -14.50 16.71
C TYR A 172 6.57 -14.55 16.39
N TRP A 173 7.10 -13.69 15.52
CA TRP A 173 8.48 -13.73 15.03
C TRP A 173 9.14 -12.36 15.19
N GLY A 174 9.67 -12.07 16.38
CA GLY A 174 10.29 -10.78 16.70
C GLY A 174 11.81 -10.75 16.57
N GLY A 175 12.46 -11.91 16.49
CA GLY A 175 13.93 -11.96 16.41
C GLY A 175 14.50 -13.35 16.11
N LYS A 176 15.80 -13.50 16.37
CA LYS A 176 16.56 -14.72 16.05
C LYS A 176 16.77 -15.61 17.26
N ALA A 177 16.73 -15.06 18.48
CA ALA A 177 16.90 -15.85 19.68
C ALA A 177 15.65 -16.72 19.93
N GLU A 178 15.85 -17.84 20.65
CA GLU A 178 14.76 -18.78 20.96
C GLU A 178 13.58 -18.09 21.67
N THR A 179 13.88 -17.11 22.52
CA THR A 179 12.88 -16.37 23.30
C THR A 179 12.26 -15.18 22.57
N GLU A 180 12.66 -14.90 21.33
CA GLU A 180 12.14 -13.80 20.49
C GLU A 180 11.11 -14.30 19.47
N ARG A 181 10.49 -15.45 19.76
CA ARG A 181 9.43 -16.05 18.94
C ARG A 181 8.38 -16.78 19.78
N GLY A 182 7.27 -17.12 19.13
CA GLY A 182 6.15 -17.86 19.70
C GLY A 182 5.10 -16.96 20.35
N LEU A 183 4.25 -17.56 21.18
CA LEU A 183 3.18 -16.88 21.90
C LEU A 183 3.36 -16.94 23.42
N SER A 184 4.58 -17.22 23.89
CA SER A 184 4.89 -17.13 25.32
C SER A 184 4.58 -15.74 25.86
N ARG A 185 4.13 -15.65 27.13
CA ARG A 185 3.88 -14.36 27.81
C ARG A 185 5.06 -13.39 27.68
N LYS A 186 6.29 -13.91 27.78
CA LYS A 186 7.53 -13.13 27.59
C LYS A 186 7.54 -12.47 26.20
N HIS A 187 7.40 -13.26 25.13
CA HIS A 187 7.44 -12.75 23.77
C HIS A 187 6.27 -11.81 23.46
N ILE A 188 5.06 -12.12 23.94
CA ILE A 188 3.90 -11.23 23.73
C ILE A 188 4.15 -9.84 24.33
N ILE A 189 4.64 -9.76 25.57
CA ILE A 189 4.90 -8.48 26.24
C ILE A 189 6.07 -7.73 25.57
N GLU A 190 7.18 -8.42 25.33
CA GLU A 190 8.40 -7.82 24.77
C GLU A 190 8.20 -7.43 23.30
N GLY A 191 7.62 -8.32 22.49
CA GLY A 191 7.29 -8.10 21.09
C GLY A 191 6.30 -6.96 20.90
N LEU A 192 5.21 -6.91 21.69
CA LEU A 192 4.25 -5.80 21.62
C LEU A 192 4.92 -4.47 21.98
N LYS A 193 5.73 -4.43 23.05
CA LYS A 193 6.45 -3.22 23.45
C LYS A 193 7.38 -2.73 22.34
N ALA A 194 8.10 -3.65 21.69
CA ALA A 194 8.97 -3.32 20.57
C ALA A 194 8.18 -2.83 19.34
N SER A 195 7.05 -3.45 19.02
CA SER A 195 6.13 -3.01 17.96
C SER A 195 5.58 -1.61 18.21
N LEU A 196 5.10 -1.32 19.43
CA LEU A 196 4.59 0.00 19.83
C LEU A 196 5.67 1.08 19.71
N GLN A 197 6.91 0.76 20.09
CA GLN A 197 8.05 1.66 19.92
C GLN A 197 8.33 1.97 18.44
N ARG A 198 8.33 0.95 17.56
CA ARG A 198 8.51 1.13 16.12
C ARG A 198 7.37 1.95 15.49
N LEU A 199 6.14 1.66 15.89
CA LEU A 199 4.94 2.37 15.45
C LEU A 199 4.85 3.80 16.01
N GLN A 200 5.59 4.13 17.07
CA GLN A 200 5.47 5.38 17.82
C GLN A 200 4.04 5.60 18.35
N LEU A 201 3.41 4.53 18.85
CA LEU A 201 2.06 4.53 19.39
C LEU A 201 2.06 4.03 20.84
N GLU A 202 1.12 4.52 21.64
CA GLU A 202 0.89 4.02 23.00
C GLU A 202 0.15 2.67 23.00
N TYR A 203 -0.70 2.44 22.00
CA TYR A 203 -1.50 1.22 21.88
C TYR A 203 -1.84 0.92 20.41
N VAL A 204 -2.13 -0.36 20.15
CA VAL A 204 -2.80 -0.86 18.94
C VAL A 204 -4.24 -1.23 19.28
N ASP A 205 -5.16 -1.16 18.33
CA ASP A 205 -6.58 -1.47 18.57
C ASP A 205 -6.81 -2.98 18.66
N VAL A 206 -6.02 -3.77 17.92
CA VAL A 206 -6.00 -5.23 18.03
C VAL A 206 -4.58 -5.74 17.94
N VAL A 207 -4.21 -6.61 18.88
CA VAL A 207 -3.01 -7.45 18.79
C VAL A 207 -3.44 -8.87 18.43
N PHE A 208 -2.83 -9.42 17.38
CA PHE A 208 -3.10 -10.77 16.92
C PHE A 208 -1.94 -11.71 17.24
N ALA A 209 -2.27 -12.95 17.57
CA ALA A 209 -1.35 -14.06 17.36
C ALA A 209 -1.18 -14.28 15.85
N ASN A 210 0.04 -14.16 15.34
CA ASN A 210 0.29 -14.30 13.89
C ASN A 210 0.03 -15.73 13.38
N ARG A 211 0.14 -16.72 14.29
CA ARG A 211 -0.19 -18.13 14.07
C ARG A 211 -0.36 -18.83 15.43
N PRO A 212 -0.94 -20.03 15.47
CA PRO A 212 -0.90 -20.88 16.66
C PRO A 212 0.54 -21.26 17.06
N ASP A 213 0.75 -21.43 18.36
CA ASP A 213 1.99 -21.91 18.96
C ASP A 213 1.73 -23.23 19.70
N ASN A 214 2.31 -24.32 19.24
CA ASN A 214 2.13 -25.63 19.87
C ASN A 214 3.01 -25.81 21.13
N ASN A 215 3.96 -24.91 21.36
CA ASN A 215 4.88 -24.96 22.50
C ASN A 215 4.42 -24.08 23.67
N THR A 216 3.35 -23.32 23.49
CA THR A 216 2.76 -22.46 24.52
C THR A 216 1.34 -22.94 24.82
N PRO A 217 1.02 -23.27 26.07
CA PRO A 217 -0.37 -23.52 26.51
C PRO A 217 -1.30 -22.33 26.21
N MET A 218 -2.60 -22.56 26.21
CA MET A 218 -3.56 -21.49 25.89
C MET A 218 -3.73 -20.48 27.04
N GLU A 219 -3.61 -20.95 28.28
CA GLU A 219 -3.69 -20.17 29.53
C GLU A 219 -2.42 -19.33 29.79
#